data_AF-A0A7J7VRU1-F1
#
_entry.id   AF-A0A7J7VRU1-F1
#
_cell.length_a   1.000
_cell.length_b   1.000
_cell.length_c   1.000
_cell.angle_alpha   90.00
_cell.angle_beta   90.00
_cell.angle_gamma   90.00
#
_symmetry.space_group_name_H-M   'P 1'
#
loop_
_entity.id
_entity.type
_entity.pdbx_description
1 polymer ?
#
loop_
_entity_poly.entity_id
_entity_poly.type
_entity_poly.pdbx_seq_one_letter_code
_entity_poly.pdbx_strand_id
1 'polypeptide(L)'
;MSSWMRWHGPAMARLWGFCWLVVGFWRAALACPTSCKCSATRIWCSDPTPGIVAFPRLVPNSADPENITEIYIANQKRLEIINEDDVEAYTGLKNLTIVDSGLKFVAHKAFLKNSNLQHINFTRNKLTNLSRKHFRHLDLSELILVGNPFTCSCDIMWIKTLQETKSSPETQDLYCLNESSKNIPLVNLQIPNCGLPSANLAAPNLTVEEGKSITLSCSVAGDPVPNLYWDVGNLVSKHMNETSHTQGSLRITNISSDDSGKQISCVAENLVGEDQDSVNLTVHFAPTITFLESPTSDHHWCIPFTVKGNPKPALQWFLDCASLLKDVL
;
A
#
# COMPACT_ATOMS: atom_id res chain seq x y z
N MET A 1 74.42 -58.48 13.90
CA MET A 1 74.41 -58.53 15.38
C MET A 1 73.53 -57.37 15.82
N SER A 2 72.31 -57.51 16.33
CA SER A 2 71.73 -58.54 17.20
C SER A 2 70.22 -58.64 16.94
N SER A 3 69.79 -59.86 16.62
CA SER A 3 68.41 -60.35 16.76
C SER A 3 68.09 -60.51 18.24
N TRP A 4 66.84 -60.32 18.68
CA TRP A 4 66.08 -61.29 19.47
C TRP A 4 64.57 -60.97 19.39
N MET A 5 63.79 -62.00 19.08
CA MET A 5 62.34 -62.05 18.91
C MET A 5 61.73 -62.85 20.08
N ARG A 6 60.48 -62.54 20.46
CA ARG A 6 59.35 -63.42 20.92
C ARG A 6 58.47 -62.62 21.91
N TRP A 7 57.21 -62.27 21.67
CA TRP A 7 55.94 -63.01 21.43
C TRP A 7 55.41 -63.87 22.59
N HIS A 8 54.29 -63.41 23.18
CA HIS A 8 53.03 -64.06 23.59
C HIS A 8 52.33 -63.05 24.53
N GLY A 9 51.06 -62.65 24.47
CA GLY A 9 49.76 -63.19 24.03
C GLY A 9 48.67 -62.37 24.78
N PRO A 10 47.37 -62.47 24.46
CA PRO A 10 46.43 -61.33 24.43
C PRO A 10 45.48 -61.22 25.63
N ALA A 11 44.88 -60.05 25.85
CA ALA A 11 43.58 -59.91 26.51
C ALA A 11 42.82 -58.69 25.99
N MET A 12 41.63 -58.97 25.43
CA MET A 12 40.59 -57.99 25.08
C MET A 12 40.04 -57.31 26.34
N ALA A 13 39.78 -56.00 26.27
CA ALA A 13 38.44 -55.43 26.47
C ALA A 13 38.47 -53.88 26.49
N ARG A 14 37.80 -53.30 25.49
CA ARG A 14 36.84 -52.19 25.54
C ARG A 14 37.10 -51.04 26.53
N LEU A 15 37.20 -49.81 26.01
CA LEU A 15 36.10 -48.82 26.05
C LEU A 15 36.52 -47.51 25.37
N TRP A 16 35.50 -46.73 25.01
CA TRP A 16 35.46 -45.71 23.97
C TRP A 16 36.27 -44.43 24.23
N GLY A 17 36.64 -43.77 23.14
CA GLY A 17 37.08 -42.36 23.14
C GLY A 17 37.09 -41.81 21.72
N PHE A 18 35.95 -41.22 21.30
CA PHE A 18 35.72 -40.60 20.00
C PHE A 18 36.74 -39.48 19.69
N CYS A 19 37.48 -39.61 18.58
CA CYS A 19 38.38 -38.57 18.07
C CYS A 19 37.71 -37.85 16.88
N TRP A 20 37.08 -36.72 17.21
CA TRP A 20 36.99 -35.46 16.47
C TRP A 20 37.01 -35.53 14.93
N LEU A 21 35.83 -35.68 14.32
CA LEU A 21 35.54 -35.09 13.01
C LEU A 21 35.09 -33.65 13.25
N VAL A 22 36.01 -32.70 13.11
CA VAL A 22 35.67 -31.27 12.98
C VAL A 22 35.05 -31.10 11.60
N VAL A 23 33.75 -31.35 11.50
CA VAL A 23 32.94 -30.87 10.38
C VAL A 23 32.84 -29.36 10.57
N GLY A 24 33.74 -28.63 9.90
CA GLY A 24 33.57 -27.22 9.68
C GLY A 24 32.30 -27.02 8.85
N PHE A 25 31.17 -26.87 9.53
CA PHE A 25 30.01 -26.20 8.96
C PHE A 25 30.46 -24.77 8.66
N TRP A 26 30.95 -24.55 7.45
CA TRP A 26 30.94 -23.24 6.83
C TRP A 26 29.46 -22.87 6.68
N ARG A 27 28.86 -22.37 7.77
CA ARG A 27 27.68 -21.52 7.64
C ARG A 27 28.16 -20.38 6.77
N ALA A 28 27.68 -20.29 5.54
CA ALA A 28 27.85 -19.11 4.72
C ALA A 28 27.42 -17.94 5.61
N ALA A 29 28.40 -17.16 6.06
CA ALA A 29 28.10 -15.94 6.79
C ALA A 29 27.35 -15.09 5.80
N LEU A 30 26.05 -14.88 6.05
CA LEU A 30 25.27 -13.84 5.37
C LEU A 30 26.16 -12.60 5.39
N ALA A 31 26.53 -12.09 4.21
CA ALA A 31 27.43 -10.96 4.10
C ALA A 31 26.63 -9.69 4.44
N CYS A 32 26.40 -9.57 5.74
CA CYS A 32 25.70 -8.50 6.43
C CYS A 32 26.64 -7.30 6.55
N PRO A 33 26.12 -6.06 6.52
CA PRO A 33 26.92 -4.88 6.82
C PRO A 33 27.64 -5.01 8.15
N THR A 34 28.89 -4.51 8.23
CA THR A 34 29.80 -4.73 9.37
C THR A 34 29.26 -4.26 10.73
N SER A 35 28.37 -3.26 10.73
CA SER A 35 27.75 -2.70 11.94
C SER A 35 26.33 -3.23 12.20
N CYS A 36 25.94 -4.31 11.51
CA CYS A 36 24.60 -4.88 11.54
C CYS A 36 24.63 -6.39 11.75
N LYS A 37 23.49 -6.93 12.16
CA LYS A 37 23.20 -8.35 12.27
C LYS A 37 22.07 -8.68 11.31
N CYS A 38 22.20 -9.76 10.56
CA CYS A 38 21.23 -10.15 9.54
C CYS A 38 20.74 -11.58 9.78
N SER A 39 19.46 -11.81 9.51
CA SER A 39 18.85 -13.13 9.37
C SER A 39 18.33 -13.30 7.94
N ALA A 40 17.62 -14.41 7.66
CA ALA A 40 17.00 -14.63 6.36
C ALA A 40 15.91 -13.59 6.00
N THR A 41 15.31 -12.92 7.00
CA THR A 41 14.17 -12.01 6.79
C THR A 41 14.34 -10.64 7.46
N ARG A 42 15.43 -10.43 8.21
CA ARG A 42 15.61 -9.24 9.05
C ARG A 42 17.02 -8.67 8.96
N ILE A 43 17.11 -7.35 8.88
CA ILE A 43 18.34 -6.59 9.08
C ILE A 43 18.21 -5.77 10.37
N TRP A 44 19.20 -5.86 11.26
CA TRP A 44 19.19 -5.22 12.58
C TRP A 44 20.50 -4.46 12.85
N CYS A 45 20.42 -3.14 12.99
CA CYS A 45 21.58 -2.26 13.21
C CYS A 45 21.34 -1.38 14.45
N SER A 46 21.74 -1.84 15.65
CA SER A 46 21.52 -1.14 16.92
C SER A 46 22.78 -0.61 17.60
N ASP A 47 23.94 -1.13 17.21
CA ASP A 47 25.20 -0.86 17.89
C ASP A 47 25.72 0.53 17.45
N PRO A 48 25.92 1.48 18.38
CA PRO A 48 26.24 2.87 18.01
C PRO A 48 27.71 3.07 17.61
N THR A 49 28.58 2.12 17.96
CA THR A 49 30.03 2.19 17.70
C THR A 49 30.50 0.91 16.97
N PRO A 50 31.01 1.01 15.73
CA PRO A 50 31.20 2.25 14.97
C PRO A 50 29.88 2.85 14.43
N GLY A 51 28.78 2.08 14.40
CA GLY A 51 27.52 2.50 13.79
C GLY A 51 27.57 2.59 12.26
N ILE A 52 26.49 3.06 11.64
CA ILE A 52 26.35 3.24 10.20
C ILE A 52 26.22 4.72 9.84
N VAL A 53 26.69 5.06 8.63
CA VAL A 53 26.59 6.40 8.03
C VAL A 53 25.66 6.42 6.81
N ALA A 54 25.30 5.24 6.30
CA ALA A 54 24.47 5.03 5.13
C ALA A 54 23.53 3.84 5.39
N PHE A 55 22.45 3.75 4.61
CA PHE A 55 21.46 2.68 4.75
C PHE A 55 22.10 1.30 4.56
N PRO A 56 21.76 0.28 5.37
CA PRO A 56 22.38 -1.03 5.27
C PRO A 56 21.97 -1.72 3.97
N ARG A 57 22.94 -2.04 3.12
CA ARG A 57 22.76 -2.82 1.88
C ARG A 57 23.38 -4.21 2.04
N LEU A 58 22.62 -5.26 1.72
CA LEU A 58 23.17 -6.62 1.66
C LEU A 58 24.23 -6.69 0.57
N VAL A 59 25.30 -7.43 0.84
CA VAL A 59 26.34 -7.64 -0.17
C VAL A 59 25.74 -8.47 -1.33
N PRO A 60 25.98 -8.08 -2.60
CA PRO A 60 25.48 -8.81 -3.75
C PRO A 60 25.81 -10.31 -3.67
N ASN A 61 24.84 -11.16 -4.03
CA ASN A 61 24.94 -12.63 -4.08
C ASN A 61 25.02 -13.39 -2.74
N SER A 62 24.86 -12.73 -1.59
CA SER A 62 24.96 -13.37 -0.27
C SER A 62 23.61 -13.74 0.38
N ALA A 63 22.55 -13.05 -0.01
CA ALA A 63 21.17 -13.28 0.37
C ALA A 63 20.27 -12.56 -0.64
N ASP A 64 19.06 -13.08 -0.85
CA ASP A 64 18.07 -12.44 -1.70
C ASP A 64 17.41 -11.28 -0.93
N PRO A 65 17.60 -10.01 -1.35
CA PRO A 65 16.99 -8.85 -0.69
C PRO A 65 15.46 -8.89 -0.66
N GLU A 66 14.82 -9.60 -1.58
CA GLU A 66 13.35 -9.71 -1.65
C GLU A 66 12.76 -10.46 -0.44
N ASN A 67 13.56 -11.33 0.20
CA ASN A 67 13.13 -12.09 1.39
C ASN A 67 13.14 -11.26 2.69
N ILE A 68 13.75 -10.07 2.68
CA ILE A 68 13.81 -9.21 3.87
C ILE A 68 12.45 -8.54 4.07
N THR A 69 11.78 -8.87 5.15
CA THR A 69 10.48 -8.30 5.54
C THR A 69 10.59 -7.23 6.61
N GLU A 70 11.71 -7.17 7.34
CA GLU A 70 11.93 -6.21 8.43
C GLU A 70 13.34 -5.60 8.41
N ILE A 71 13.41 -4.28 8.52
CA ILE A 71 14.66 -3.54 8.74
C ILE A 71 14.49 -2.70 10.01
N TYR A 72 15.38 -2.92 10.97
CA TYR A 72 15.40 -2.23 12.24
C TYR A 72 16.75 -1.54 12.45
N ILE A 73 16.70 -0.22 12.62
CA ILE A 73 17.86 0.65 12.81
C ILE A 73 17.62 1.47 14.07
N ALA A 74 18.55 1.41 15.01
CA ALA A 74 18.47 2.16 16.26
C ALA A 74 19.81 2.76 16.67
N ASN A 75 19.78 3.91 17.33
CA ASN A 75 20.96 4.59 17.87
C ASN A 75 22.00 4.99 16.82
N GLN A 76 21.62 5.13 15.54
CA GLN A 76 22.51 5.44 14.43
C GLN A 76 22.54 6.95 14.17
N LYS A 77 23.29 7.70 14.98
CA LYS A 77 23.31 9.18 14.93
C LYS A 77 23.86 9.78 13.64
N ARG A 78 24.65 9.01 12.88
CA ARG A 78 25.28 9.44 11.62
C ARG A 78 24.48 9.05 10.38
N LEU A 79 23.41 8.26 10.52
CA LEU A 79 22.48 7.98 9.42
C LEU A 79 21.52 9.16 9.29
N GLU A 80 21.79 10.03 8.32
CA GLU A 80 21.01 11.27 8.15
C GLU A 80 20.00 11.22 7.02
N ILE A 81 20.18 10.34 6.04
CA ILE A 81 19.42 10.35 4.79
C ILE A 81 19.03 8.91 4.38
N ILE A 82 17.80 8.75 3.87
CA ILE A 82 17.41 7.61 3.02
C ILE A 82 17.32 8.12 1.58
N ASN A 83 18.18 7.61 0.70
CA ASN A 83 18.19 7.94 -0.72
C ASN A 83 17.14 7.13 -1.50
N GLU A 84 16.91 7.47 -2.77
CA GLU A 84 15.92 6.81 -3.62
C GLU A 84 16.21 5.30 -3.77
N ASP A 85 17.47 4.93 -3.96
CA ASP A 85 17.86 3.55 -4.26
C ASP A 85 18.15 2.71 -2.99
N ASP A 86 18.08 3.30 -1.80
CA ASP A 86 18.53 2.65 -0.56
C ASP A 86 17.63 1.50 -0.14
N VAL A 87 16.32 1.64 -0.36
CA VAL A 87 15.30 0.65 0.02
C VAL A 87 14.80 -0.15 -1.19
N GLU A 88 15.18 0.26 -2.40
CA GLU A 88 14.63 -0.23 -3.68
C GLU A 88 14.69 -1.76 -3.82
N ALA A 89 15.81 -2.37 -3.41
CA ALA A 89 16.03 -3.81 -3.53
C ALA A 89 15.17 -4.65 -2.58
N TYR A 90 14.63 -4.08 -1.50
CA TYR A 90 13.89 -4.80 -0.48
C TYR A 90 12.38 -4.83 -0.78
N THR A 91 11.99 -5.40 -1.92
CA THR A 91 10.60 -5.37 -2.42
C THR A 91 9.60 -6.10 -1.50
N GLY A 92 10.06 -7.09 -0.73
CA GLY A 92 9.28 -7.80 0.29
C GLY A 92 9.16 -7.10 1.65
N LEU A 93 9.76 -5.90 1.81
CA LEU A 93 9.79 -5.19 3.08
C LEU A 93 8.39 -4.81 3.55
N LYS A 94 8.08 -5.15 4.80
CA LYS A 94 6.80 -4.84 5.48
C LYS A 94 6.96 -3.84 6.62
N ASN A 95 8.08 -3.93 7.34
CA ASN A 95 8.34 -3.17 8.55
C ASN A 95 9.68 -2.42 8.44
N LEU A 96 9.63 -1.09 8.50
CA LEU A 96 10.82 -0.23 8.54
C LEU A 96 10.83 0.59 9.84
N THR A 97 11.79 0.30 10.70
CA THR A 97 11.98 1.03 11.95
C THR A 97 13.34 1.70 11.95
N ILE A 98 13.36 3.02 12.10
CA ILE A 98 14.57 3.83 12.30
C ILE A 98 14.30 4.71 13.51
N VAL A 99 14.85 4.37 14.67
CA VAL A 99 14.54 5.07 15.93
C VAL A 99 15.80 5.60 16.60
N ASP A 100 15.66 6.67 17.39
CA ASP A 100 16.77 7.24 18.16
C ASP A 100 18.00 7.55 17.29
N SER A 101 17.81 7.94 16.05
CA SER A 101 18.86 8.06 15.04
C SER A 101 18.98 9.49 14.50
N GLY A 102 19.82 9.68 13.49
CA GLY A 102 20.14 10.99 12.91
C GLY A 102 19.27 11.40 11.73
N LEU A 103 18.20 10.66 11.40
CA LEU A 103 17.50 10.80 10.13
C LEU A 103 16.87 12.20 9.96
N LYS A 104 17.31 12.95 8.95
CA LYS A 104 16.86 14.30 8.60
C LYS A 104 16.02 14.33 7.32
N PHE A 105 16.34 13.47 6.36
CA PHE A 105 15.73 13.52 5.03
C PHE A 105 15.39 12.11 4.52
N VAL A 106 14.23 12.02 3.87
CA VAL A 106 13.80 10.85 3.10
C VAL A 106 13.55 11.33 1.69
N ALA A 107 14.16 10.67 0.70
CA ALA A 107 14.02 11.06 -0.70
C ALA A 107 12.61 10.76 -1.24
N HIS A 108 12.14 11.58 -2.19
CA HIS A 108 10.77 11.62 -2.71
C HIS A 108 10.23 10.26 -3.18
N LYS A 109 11.10 9.37 -3.67
CA LYS A 109 10.78 8.04 -4.22
C LYS A 109 11.41 6.87 -3.45
N ALA A 110 11.91 7.11 -2.24
CA ALA A 110 12.62 6.10 -1.45
C ALA A 110 11.84 4.79 -1.26
N PHE A 111 10.50 4.82 -1.25
CA PHE A 111 9.65 3.64 -1.02
C PHE A 111 8.89 3.16 -2.25
N LEU A 112 9.22 3.64 -3.46
CA LEU A 112 8.43 3.41 -4.67
C LEU A 112 8.29 1.92 -5.03
N LYS A 113 9.31 1.09 -4.73
CA LYS A 113 9.31 -0.36 -5.01
C LYS A 113 8.81 -1.22 -3.85
N ASN A 114 8.53 -0.63 -2.69
CA ASN A 114 8.22 -1.36 -1.46
C ASN A 114 6.71 -1.38 -1.21
N SER A 115 5.91 -1.86 -2.17
CA SER A 115 4.43 -1.85 -2.09
C SER A 115 3.85 -2.65 -0.92
N ASN A 116 4.65 -3.57 -0.33
CA ASN A 116 4.25 -4.38 0.82
C ASN A 116 4.48 -3.68 2.17
N LEU A 117 5.06 -2.47 2.17
CA LEU A 117 5.41 -1.74 3.38
C LEU A 117 4.13 -1.28 4.10
N GLN A 118 3.97 -1.71 5.35
CA GLN A 118 2.75 -1.47 6.14
C GLN A 118 3.04 -0.68 7.43
N HIS A 119 4.23 -0.84 7.99
CA HIS A 119 4.61 -0.23 9.27
C HIS A 119 5.90 0.57 9.12
N ILE A 120 5.82 1.87 9.41
CA ILE A 120 6.97 2.77 9.44
C ILE A 120 7.07 3.44 10.80
N ASN A 121 8.25 3.37 11.43
CA ASN A 121 8.52 4.05 12.69
C ASN A 121 9.80 4.89 12.59
N PHE A 122 9.64 6.20 12.63
CA PHE A 122 10.72 7.20 12.63
C PHE A 122 10.83 7.96 13.95
N THR A 123 10.47 7.33 15.07
CA THR A 123 10.49 7.95 16.41
C THR A 123 11.88 8.49 16.79
N ARG A 124 11.92 9.70 17.37
CA ARG A 124 13.12 10.37 17.92
C ARG A 124 14.27 10.48 16.90
N ASN A 125 13.96 10.97 15.70
CA ASN A 125 14.94 11.36 14.68
C ASN A 125 15.08 12.89 14.59
N LYS A 126 15.49 13.39 13.43
CA LYS A 126 15.78 14.80 13.13
C LYS A 126 14.99 15.29 11.92
N LEU A 127 13.86 14.67 11.62
CA LEU A 127 12.97 15.08 10.54
C LEU A 127 12.36 16.44 10.86
N THR A 128 12.60 17.44 10.01
CA THR A 128 11.96 18.76 10.10
C THR A 128 10.74 18.86 9.20
N ASN A 129 10.66 18.02 8.17
CA ASN A 129 9.55 17.92 7.25
C ASN A 129 9.44 16.47 6.76
N LEU A 130 8.25 16.08 6.31
CA LEU A 130 8.00 14.80 5.67
C LEU A 130 6.80 14.98 4.72
N SER A 131 6.98 14.69 3.44
CA SER A 131 5.89 14.84 2.46
C SER A 131 4.96 13.62 2.47
N ARG A 132 3.64 13.83 2.35
CA ARG A 132 2.65 12.75 2.13
C ARG A 132 2.96 11.90 0.90
N LYS A 133 3.59 12.49 -0.13
CA LYS A 133 3.84 11.83 -1.42
C LYS A 133 4.72 10.58 -1.32
N HIS A 134 5.55 10.46 -0.29
CA HIS A 134 6.37 9.25 -0.05
C HIS A 134 5.52 7.98 0.15
N PHE A 135 4.28 8.15 0.61
CA PHE A 135 3.43 7.06 1.10
C PHE A 135 2.16 6.89 0.26
N ARG A 136 1.95 7.70 -0.80
CA ARG A 136 0.68 7.74 -1.53
C ARG A 136 0.29 6.40 -2.15
N HIS A 137 1.28 5.60 -2.55
CA HIS A 137 1.10 4.26 -3.12
C HIS A 137 1.15 3.13 -2.08
N LEU A 138 1.20 3.47 -0.79
CA LEU A 138 1.33 2.50 0.30
C LEU A 138 0.07 2.49 1.17
N ASP A 139 -0.45 1.30 1.42
CA ASP A 139 -1.54 1.06 2.37
C ASP A 139 -0.99 0.92 3.80
N LEU A 140 -0.39 1.99 4.31
CA LEU A 140 0.23 1.99 5.64
C LEU A 140 -0.80 1.76 6.75
N SER A 141 -0.62 0.66 7.47
CA SER A 141 -1.35 0.39 8.71
C SER A 141 -0.90 1.37 9.81
N GLU A 142 0.41 1.65 9.88
CA GLU A 142 0.99 2.46 10.95
C GLU A 142 2.14 3.35 10.48
N LEU A 143 2.14 4.60 10.93
CA LEU A 143 3.21 5.57 10.73
C LEU A 143 3.47 6.30 12.06
N ILE A 144 4.64 6.09 12.66
CA ILE A 144 5.01 6.68 13.96
C ILE A 144 6.11 7.73 13.79
N LEU A 145 5.83 8.96 14.22
CA LEU A 145 6.68 10.13 13.98
C LEU A 145 7.07 10.89 15.27
N VAL A 146 6.76 10.35 16.44
CA VAL A 146 6.95 11.01 17.74
C VAL A 146 8.39 11.47 17.96
N GLY A 147 8.58 12.66 18.53
CA GLY A 147 9.90 13.18 18.92
C GLY A 147 10.78 13.68 17.76
N ASN A 148 10.18 13.99 16.61
CA ASN A 148 10.86 14.69 15.51
C ASN A 148 10.67 16.22 15.60
N PRO A 149 11.69 17.02 15.25
CA PRO A 149 11.64 18.47 15.31
C PRO A 149 10.97 19.09 14.07
N PHE A 150 9.70 18.76 13.80
CA PHE A 150 8.99 19.29 12.64
C PHE A 150 8.90 20.81 12.65
N THR A 151 9.05 21.47 11.51
CA THR A 151 8.85 22.92 11.38
C THR A 151 7.37 23.21 11.12
N CYS A 152 6.76 24.06 11.95
CA CYS A 152 5.35 24.43 11.79
C CYS A 152 5.13 25.13 10.44
N SER A 153 4.45 24.44 9.53
CA SER A 153 4.20 24.91 8.16
C SER A 153 3.04 24.14 7.55
N CYS A 154 2.58 24.56 6.36
CA CYS A 154 1.52 23.84 5.65
C CYS A 154 1.96 22.43 5.21
N ASP A 155 3.27 22.21 4.98
CA ASP A 155 3.83 20.95 4.47
C ASP A 155 3.58 19.74 5.39
N ILE A 156 3.39 19.99 6.69
CA ILE A 156 3.12 18.94 7.70
C ILE A 156 1.64 18.85 8.07
N MET A 157 0.76 19.64 7.44
CA MET A 157 -0.65 19.68 7.80
C MET A 157 -1.35 18.34 7.51
N TRP A 158 -0.88 17.58 6.52
CA TRP A 158 -1.36 16.21 6.28
C TRP A 158 -1.09 15.26 7.47
N ILE A 159 -0.03 15.49 8.25
CA ILE A 159 0.27 14.71 9.46
C ILE A 159 -0.78 15.00 10.53
N LYS A 160 -1.19 16.26 10.66
CA LYS A 160 -2.30 16.66 11.53
C LYS A 160 -3.60 15.98 11.09
N THR A 161 -3.94 16.04 9.81
CA THR A 161 -5.15 15.38 9.27
C THR A 161 -5.11 13.86 9.45
N LEU A 162 -3.94 13.23 9.30
CA LEU A 162 -3.76 11.80 9.57
C LEU A 162 -4.04 11.44 11.05
N GLN A 163 -3.64 12.30 11.98
CA GLN A 163 -3.92 12.13 13.40
C GLN A 163 -5.42 12.26 13.72
N GLU A 164 -6.12 13.19 13.05
CA GLU A 164 -7.56 13.44 13.27
C GLU A 164 -8.45 12.33 12.69
N THR A 165 -8.01 11.68 11.60
CA THR A 165 -8.76 10.62 10.91
C THR A 165 -8.60 9.24 11.54
N LYS A 166 -7.47 8.95 12.21
CA LYS A 166 -7.27 7.67 12.90
C LYS A 166 -7.95 7.69 14.28
N SER A 167 -9.10 7.01 14.41
CA SER A 167 -9.82 6.79 15.68
C SER A 167 -9.12 5.81 16.65
N SER A 168 -7.79 5.78 16.68
CA SER A 168 -7.00 4.85 17.51
C SER A 168 -6.86 5.34 18.96
N PRO A 169 -6.86 4.44 19.98
CA PRO A 169 -6.68 4.80 21.39
C PRO A 169 -5.28 5.33 21.75
N GLU A 170 -4.27 5.17 20.90
CA GLU A 170 -2.92 5.73 21.08
C GLU A 170 -2.68 6.87 20.09
N THR A 171 -3.30 8.02 20.32
CA THR A 171 -3.01 9.25 19.58
C THR A 171 -1.59 9.70 19.88
N GLN A 172 -0.73 9.76 18.86
CA GLN A 172 0.64 10.25 19.00
C GLN A 172 0.63 11.73 19.38
N ASP A 173 1.33 12.09 20.47
CA ASP A 173 1.54 13.50 20.85
C ASP A 173 2.61 14.12 19.95
N LEU A 174 2.17 14.68 18.82
CA LEU A 174 3.03 15.32 17.84
C LEU A 174 3.08 16.84 18.01
N TYR A 175 4.28 17.39 17.83
CA TYR A 175 4.56 18.81 17.98
C TYR A 175 5.35 19.32 16.78
N CYS A 176 5.24 20.62 16.51
CA CYS A 176 6.11 21.34 15.60
C CYS A 176 6.76 22.54 16.29
N LEU A 177 7.88 23.00 15.75
CA LEU A 177 8.62 24.18 16.17
C LEU A 177 8.22 25.36 15.30
N ASN A 178 7.79 26.45 15.94
CA ASN A 178 7.60 27.73 15.26
C ASN A 178 8.93 28.48 15.08
N GLU A 179 8.89 29.67 14.47
CA GLU A 179 10.08 30.50 14.24
C GLU A 179 10.82 30.88 15.53
N SER A 180 10.13 30.93 16.68
CA SER A 180 10.72 31.17 18.00
C SER A 180 11.21 29.90 18.71
N SER A 181 11.30 28.76 18.00
CA SER A 181 11.64 27.44 18.56
C SER A 181 10.72 26.96 19.70
N LYS A 182 9.48 27.45 19.73
CA LYS A 182 8.46 27.00 20.67
C LYS A 182 7.72 25.80 20.10
N ASN A 183 7.53 24.77 20.93
CA ASN A 183 6.71 23.61 20.59
C ASN A 183 5.22 23.99 20.56
N ILE A 184 4.56 23.67 19.45
CA ILE A 184 3.12 23.80 19.24
C ILE A 184 2.56 22.39 18.99
N PRO A 185 1.56 21.92 19.74
CA PRO A 185 0.88 20.66 19.45
C PRO A 185 0.23 20.71 18.06
N LEU A 186 0.40 19.67 17.22
CA LEU A 186 -0.15 19.64 15.86
C LEU A 186 -1.68 19.80 15.83
N VAL A 187 -2.39 19.21 16.78
CA VAL A 187 -3.85 19.36 16.92
C VAL A 187 -4.29 20.84 17.01
N ASN A 188 -3.45 21.69 17.61
CA ASN A 188 -3.72 23.12 17.78
C ASN A 188 -3.10 23.98 16.67
N LEU A 189 -2.38 23.39 15.72
CA LEU A 189 -1.74 24.12 14.64
C LEU A 189 -2.78 24.71 13.68
N GLN A 190 -2.65 26.00 13.41
CA GLN A 190 -3.48 26.73 12.45
C GLN A 190 -2.55 27.50 11.53
N ILE A 191 -2.59 27.19 10.24
CA ILE A 191 -1.82 27.89 9.21
C ILE A 191 -2.84 28.57 8.28
N PRO A 192 -2.79 29.90 8.10
CA PRO A 192 -3.65 30.59 7.14
C PRO A 192 -3.49 30.00 5.74
N ASN A 193 -4.57 29.96 4.95
CA ASN A 193 -4.52 29.51 3.56
C ASN A 193 -3.95 28.09 3.41
N CYS A 194 -4.25 27.21 4.38
CA CYS A 194 -3.78 25.84 4.40
C CYS A 194 -4.88 24.91 4.91
N GLY A 195 -5.61 24.30 3.99
CA GLY A 195 -6.72 23.42 4.29
C GLY A 195 -6.85 22.28 3.29
N LEU A 196 -7.75 21.34 3.61
CA LEU A 196 -8.15 20.29 2.67
C LEU A 196 -8.82 20.91 1.44
N PRO A 197 -8.64 20.30 0.26
CA PRO A 197 -9.35 20.72 -0.92
C PRO A 197 -10.83 20.29 -0.85
N SER A 198 -11.61 20.73 -1.83
CA SER A 198 -12.99 20.33 -2.03
C SER A 198 -13.21 19.96 -3.49
N ALA A 199 -13.89 18.84 -3.73
CA ALA A 199 -14.36 18.42 -5.04
C ALA A 199 -15.87 18.61 -5.17
N ASN A 200 -16.33 19.07 -6.34
CA ASN A 200 -17.75 19.22 -6.63
C ASN A 200 -18.05 18.65 -8.01
N LEU A 201 -18.75 17.52 -8.03
CA LEU A 201 -19.15 16.81 -9.24
C LEU A 201 -20.57 17.22 -9.64
N ALA A 202 -20.71 17.85 -10.80
CA ALA A 202 -22.01 18.22 -11.35
C ALA A 202 -22.70 17.01 -12.01
N ALA A 203 -23.19 16.06 -11.20
CA ALA A 203 -23.87 14.85 -11.70
C ALA A 203 -24.87 14.22 -10.71
N PRO A 204 -26.00 14.86 -10.37
CA PRO A 204 -27.00 14.22 -9.52
C PRO A 204 -27.73 13.09 -10.28
N ASN A 205 -27.52 11.84 -9.87
CA ASN A 205 -28.16 10.60 -10.37
C ASN A 205 -27.95 10.33 -11.88
N LEU A 206 -26.83 9.69 -12.21
CA LEU A 206 -26.41 9.41 -13.57
C LEU A 206 -27.03 8.11 -14.13
N THR A 207 -28.14 8.23 -14.85
CA THR A 207 -28.76 7.11 -15.59
C THR A 207 -28.67 7.35 -17.10
N VAL A 208 -28.19 6.35 -17.85
CA VAL A 208 -27.89 6.46 -19.29
C VAL A 208 -28.34 5.21 -20.02
N GLU A 209 -28.83 5.33 -21.25
CA GLU A 209 -29.09 4.16 -22.12
C GLU A 209 -27.79 3.60 -22.72
N GLU A 210 -27.72 2.28 -22.86
CA GLU A 210 -26.60 1.60 -23.53
C GLU A 210 -26.34 2.17 -24.94
N GLY A 211 -25.06 2.28 -25.29
CA GLY A 211 -24.58 2.84 -26.56
C GLY A 211 -24.59 4.37 -26.62
N LYS A 212 -25.19 5.06 -25.64
CA LYS A 212 -25.13 6.53 -25.57
C LYS A 212 -23.79 7.01 -25.00
N SER A 213 -23.61 8.33 -25.00
CA SER A 213 -22.43 9.01 -24.48
C SER A 213 -22.85 10.08 -23.47
N ILE A 214 -22.00 10.36 -22.49
CA ILE A 214 -22.21 11.39 -21.46
C ILE A 214 -20.97 12.26 -21.29
N THR A 215 -21.16 13.41 -20.66
CA THR A 215 -20.07 14.28 -20.22
C THR A 215 -20.37 14.76 -18.81
N LEU A 216 -19.49 14.42 -17.88
CA LEU A 216 -19.52 14.88 -16.50
C LEU A 216 -18.62 16.11 -16.37
N SER A 217 -19.00 17.06 -15.52
CA SER A 217 -18.20 18.24 -15.20
C SER A 217 -17.90 18.26 -13.72
N CYS A 218 -16.68 18.62 -13.35
CA CYS A 218 -16.24 18.74 -11.98
C CYS A 218 -15.48 20.05 -11.79
N SER A 219 -15.64 20.66 -10.61
CA SER A 219 -14.80 21.76 -10.15
C SER A 219 -14.14 21.40 -8.81
N VAL A 220 -12.91 21.86 -8.62
CA VAL A 220 -12.16 21.68 -7.38
C VAL A 220 -11.72 23.03 -6.82
N ALA A 221 -11.69 23.15 -5.51
CA ALA A 221 -11.27 24.37 -4.82
C ALA A 221 -10.43 24.02 -3.60
N GLY A 222 -9.59 24.94 -3.15
CA GLY A 222 -8.76 24.72 -1.98
C GLY A 222 -7.54 25.63 -1.97
N ASP A 223 -6.95 25.80 -0.79
CA ASP A 223 -5.69 26.49 -0.61
C ASP A 223 -4.77 25.60 0.24
N PRO A 224 -3.64 25.11 -0.29
CA PRO A 224 -3.10 25.34 -1.64
C PRO A 224 -3.99 24.81 -2.76
N VAL A 225 -3.87 25.43 -3.95
CA VAL A 225 -4.65 25.07 -5.15
C VAL A 225 -4.49 23.57 -5.44
N PRO A 226 -5.60 22.81 -5.49
CA PRO A 226 -5.55 21.37 -5.73
C PRO A 226 -5.35 21.02 -7.20
N ASN A 227 -4.83 19.82 -7.42
CA ASN A 227 -4.87 19.14 -8.72
C ASN A 227 -6.20 18.37 -8.84
N LEU A 228 -6.80 18.42 -10.02
CA LEU A 228 -8.00 17.66 -10.37
C LEU A 228 -7.61 16.41 -11.17
N TYR A 229 -8.13 15.25 -10.77
CA TYR A 229 -8.09 14.03 -11.57
C TYR A 229 -9.37 13.22 -11.41
N TRP A 230 -9.59 12.29 -12.34
CA TRP A 230 -10.76 11.42 -12.35
C TRP A 230 -10.34 10.00 -11.95
N ASP A 231 -11.03 9.43 -10.97
CA ASP A 231 -11.01 8.00 -10.70
C ASP A 231 -12.25 7.37 -11.32
N VAL A 232 -12.03 6.55 -12.34
CA VAL A 232 -13.08 5.88 -13.12
C VAL A 232 -13.09 4.37 -12.88
N GLY A 233 -12.30 3.88 -11.91
CA GLY A 233 -12.13 2.47 -11.64
C GLY A 233 -11.78 1.66 -12.90
N ASN A 234 -12.58 0.63 -13.19
CA ASN A 234 -12.39 -0.28 -14.30
C ASN A 234 -13.46 -0.13 -15.40
N LEU A 235 -13.91 1.09 -15.71
CA LEU A 235 -14.82 1.34 -16.83
C LEU A 235 -14.32 0.65 -18.13
N VAL A 236 -15.18 -0.12 -18.79
CA VAL A 236 -14.85 -0.75 -20.08
C VAL A 236 -15.10 0.20 -21.25
N SER A 237 -16.02 1.15 -21.08
CA SER A 237 -16.33 2.14 -22.10
C SER A 237 -15.19 3.12 -22.31
N LYS A 238 -15.02 3.56 -23.57
CA LYS A 238 -14.00 4.54 -23.94
C LYS A 238 -14.30 5.86 -23.28
N HIS A 239 -13.30 6.42 -22.62
CA HIS A 239 -13.41 7.68 -21.91
C HIS A 239 -12.22 8.60 -22.20
N MET A 240 -12.47 9.91 -22.13
CA MET A 240 -11.48 10.95 -22.29
C MET A 240 -11.75 12.04 -21.26
N ASN A 241 -10.70 12.50 -20.58
CA ASN A 241 -10.78 13.61 -19.65
C ASN A 241 -10.11 14.86 -20.24
N GLU A 242 -10.67 16.02 -19.92
CA GLU A 242 -10.08 17.32 -20.22
C GLU A 242 -10.04 18.10 -18.92
N THR A 243 -8.84 18.47 -18.48
CA THR A 243 -8.62 19.16 -17.21
C THR A 243 -7.97 20.51 -17.46
N SER A 244 -8.58 21.57 -16.94
CA SER A 244 -8.09 22.95 -17.01
C SER A 244 -8.05 23.52 -15.59
N HIS A 245 -6.87 23.45 -14.96
CA HIS A 245 -6.65 23.91 -13.58
C HIS A 245 -7.66 23.32 -12.59
N THR A 246 -8.62 24.13 -12.13
CA THR A 246 -9.62 23.80 -11.11
C THR A 246 -10.95 23.31 -11.70
N GLN A 247 -11.03 23.13 -13.01
CA GLN A 247 -12.21 22.62 -13.69
C GLN A 247 -11.82 21.45 -14.60
N GLY A 248 -12.68 20.46 -14.72
CA GLY A 248 -12.46 19.32 -15.59
C GLY A 248 -13.74 18.71 -16.11
N SER A 249 -13.65 18.05 -17.25
CA SER A 249 -14.74 17.27 -17.82
C SER A 249 -14.28 15.84 -18.11
N LEU A 250 -15.21 14.89 -17.98
CA LEU A 250 -15.01 13.48 -18.32
C LEU A 250 -16.09 13.07 -19.31
N ARG A 251 -15.66 12.75 -20.54
CA ARG A 251 -16.54 12.25 -21.59
C ARG A 251 -16.42 10.75 -21.70
N ILE A 252 -17.54 10.04 -21.55
CA ILE A 252 -17.63 8.58 -21.72
C ILE A 252 -18.49 8.31 -22.94
N THR A 253 -18.02 7.47 -23.86
CA THR A 253 -18.65 7.23 -25.16
C THR A 253 -18.99 5.77 -25.36
N ASN A 254 -20.10 5.52 -26.07
CA ASN A 254 -20.61 4.19 -26.37
C ASN A 254 -20.70 3.31 -25.10
N ILE A 255 -21.47 3.78 -24.11
CA ILE A 255 -21.53 3.18 -22.77
C ILE A 255 -22.06 1.74 -22.84
N SER A 256 -21.33 0.81 -22.24
CA SER A 256 -21.70 -0.61 -22.13
C SER A 256 -22.58 -0.90 -20.91
N SER A 257 -23.47 -1.91 -21.02
CA SER A 257 -24.19 -2.45 -19.86
C SER A 257 -23.28 -2.92 -18.71
N ASP A 258 -22.05 -3.34 -19.03
CA ASP A 258 -21.07 -3.84 -18.04
C ASP A 258 -20.48 -2.72 -17.16
N ASP A 259 -20.76 -1.45 -17.47
CA ASP A 259 -20.39 -0.31 -16.64
C ASP A 259 -21.47 0.10 -15.63
N SER A 260 -22.65 -0.55 -15.66
CA SER A 260 -23.71 -0.28 -14.69
C SER A 260 -23.27 -0.66 -13.27
N GLY A 261 -23.52 0.25 -12.32
CA GLY A 261 -23.14 0.12 -10.92
C GLY A 261 -21.73 0.58 -10.59
N LYS A 262 -20.91 0.95 -11.58
CA LYS A 262 -19.56 1.49 -11.33
C LYS A 262 -19.63 2.92 -10.79
N GLN A 263 -18.76 3.21 -9.83
CA GLN A 263 -18.59 4.53 -9.26
C GLN A 263 -17.59 5.32 -10.10
N ILE A 264 -17.92 6.58 -10.38
CA ILE A 264 -17.05 7.55 -11.03
C ILE A 264 -16.83 8.68 -10.03
N SER A 265 -15.57 8.99 -9.75
CA SER A 265 -15.18 9.98 -8.76
C SER A 265 -14.32 11.08 -9.40
N CYS A 266 -14.64 12.32 -9.05
CA CYS A 266 -13.73 13.44 -9.26
C CYS A 266 -12.96 13.67 -7.97
N VAL A 267 -11.63 13.74 -8.07
CA VAL A 267 -10.74 13.85 -6.92
C VAL A 267 -9.95 15.15 -6.97
N ALA A 268 -9.97 15.87 -5.85
CA ALA A 268 -9.17 17.07 -5.60
C ALA A 268 -8.02 16.71 -4.64
N GLU A 269 -6.78 17.01 -5.02
CA GLU A 269 -5.62 16.74 -4.17
C GLU A 269 -4.73 17.96 -4.00
N ASN A 270 -4.39 18.31 -2.77
CA ASN A 270 -3.32 19.24 -2.46
C ASN A 270 -2.33 18.62 -1.44
N LEU A 271 -1.40 19.43 -0.93
CA LEU A 271 -0.37 18.95 0.00
C LEU A 271 -0.90 18.64 1.42
N VAL A 272 -2.10 19.11 1.76
CA VAL A 272 -2.78 18.82 3.03
C VAL A 272 -3.52 17.48 2.96
N GLY A 273 -4.13 17.17 1.81
CA GLY A 273 -4.82 15.90 1.63
C GLY A 273 -5.67 15.86 0.36
N GLU A 274 -6.68 15.00 0.39
CA GLU A 274 -7.56 14.70 -0.74
C GLU A 274 -9.02 14.82 -0.31
N ASP A 275 -9.86 15.28 -1.24
CA ASP A 275 -11.33 15.22 -1.16
C ASP A 275 -11.87 14.68 -2.49
N GLN A 276 -13.02 14.01 -2.45
CA GLN A 276 -13.64 13.45 -3.65
C GLN A 276 -15.15 13.54 -3.64
N ASP A 277 -15.73 13.76 -4.81
CA ASP A 277 -17.17 13.69 -5.05
C ASP A 277 -17.45 12.62 -6.13
N SER A 278 -18.48 11.81 -5.90
CA SER A 278 -18.66 10.53 -6.60
C SER A 278 -20.10 10.30 -7.03
N VAL A 279 -20.28 9.68 -8.20
CA VAL A 279 -21.59 9.28 -8.73
C VAL A 279 -21.56 7.82 -9.19
N ASN A 280 -22.66 7.11 -8.98
CA ASN A 280 -22.84 5.75 -9.51
C ASN A 280 -23.51 5.81 -10.88
N LEU A 281 -22.89 5.19 -11.88
CA LEU A 281 -23.43 5.09 -13.23
C LEU A 281 -24.48 3.98 -13.30
N THR A 282 -25.70 4.31 -13.71
CA THR A 282 -26.76 3.32 -14.00
C THR A 282 -26.95 3.24 -15.50
N VAL A 283 -26.77 2.06 -16.10
CA VAL A 283 -26.95 1.86 -17.55
C VAL A 283 -28.23 1.09 -17.81
N HIS A 284 -29.18 1.68 -18.55
CA HIS A 284 -30.38 1.00 -19.02
C HIS A 284 -30.10 0.25 -20.33
N PHE A 285 -30.49 -1.02 -20.37
CA PHE A 285 -30.31 -1.89 -21.53
C PHE A 285 -31.43 -2.94 -21.61
N ALA A 286 -31.73 -3.35 -22.84
CA ALA A 286 -32.83 -4.27 -23.13
C ALA A 286 -32.59 -5.66 -22.54
N PRO A 287 -33.65 -6.38 -22.14
CA PRO A 287 -33.49 -7.71 -21.59
C PRO A 287 -33.01 -8.71 -22.64
N THR A 288 -31.99 -9.48 -22.28
CA THR A 288 -31.38 -10.49 -23.15
C THR A 288 -31.21 -11.80 -22.40
N ILE A 289 -31.71 -12.89 -22.96
CA ILE A 289 -31.47 -14.25 -22.43
C ILE A 289 -30.04 -14.63 -22.84
N THR A 290 -29.14 -14.66 -21.86
CA THR A 290 -27.72 -14.97 -22.05
C THR A 290 -27.39 -16.45 -21.94
N PHE A 291 -28.28 -17.21 -21.32
CA PHE A 291 -28.13 -18.66 -21.13
C PHE A 291 -29.51 -19.30 -21.12
N LEU A 292 -29.63 -20.43 -21.82
CA LEU A 292 -30.81 -21.27 -21.82
C LEU A 292 -30.35 -22.70 -22.10
N GLU A 293 -30.61 -23.61 -21.17
CA GLU A 293 -30.23 -25.01 -21.28
C GLU A 293 -31.44 -25.91 -21.54
N SER A 294 -31.15 -27.12 -22.04
CA SER A 294 -32.16 -28.18 -22.09
C SER A 294 -32.64 -28.55 -20.68
N PRO A 295 -33.87 -29.09 -20.56
CA PRO A 295 -34.39 -29.52 -19.27
C PRO A 295 -33.45 -30.53 -18.58
N THR A 296 -33.07 -30.25 -17.34
CA THR A 296 -32.24 -31.14 -16.52
C THR A 296 -33.09 -31.75 -15.41
N SER A 297 -32.93 -33.06 -15.18
CA SER A 297 -33.58 -33.77 -14.09
C SER A 297 -32.60 -33.90 -12.92
N ASP A 298 -32.95 -33.29 -11.78
CA ASP A 298 -32.37 -33.61 -10.48
C ASP A 298 -33.50 -34.11 -9.55
N HIS A 299 -33.84 -33.41 -8.46
CA HIS A 299 -35.05 -33.68 -7.66
C HIS A 299 -36.35 -33.18 -8.33
N HIS A 300 -36.28 -32.07 -9.07
CA HIS A 300 -37.34 -31.56 -9.93
C HIS A 300 -36.79 -31.33 -11.34
N TRP A 301 -37.67 -31.28 -12.33
CA TRP A 301 -37.30 -30.81 -13.67
C TRP A 301 -37.08 -29.31 -13.64
N CYS A 302 -35.92 -28.86 -14.13
CA CYS A 302 -35.58 -27.45 -14.25
C CYS A 302 -35.17 -27.15 -15.69
N ILE A 303 -35.50 -25.96 -16.18
CA ILE A 303 -34.95 -25.40 -17.41
C ILE A 303 -34.04 -24.23 -16.98
N PRO A 304 -32.74 -24.47 -16.81
CA PRO A 304 -31.80 -23.42 -16.42
C PRO A 304 -31.78 -22.31 -17.47
N PHE A 305 -31.92 -21.06 -17.01
CA PHE A 305 -31.76 -19.89 -17.87
C PHE A 305 -31.15 -18.73 -17.10
N THR A 306 -30.57 -17.78 -17.83
CA THR A 306 -30.08 -16.52 -17.27
C THR A 306 -30.48 -15.39 -18.19
N VAL A 307 -31.17 -14.40 -17.64
CA VAL A 307 -31.53 -13.15 -18.32
C VAL A 307 -30.78 -11.99 -17.69
N LYS A 308 -30.25 -11.09 -18.52
CA LYS A 308 -29.78 -9.77 -18.09
C LYS A 308 -30.77 -8.71 -18.55
N GLY A 309 -30.87 -7.59 -17.85
CA GLY A 309 -31.68 -6.43 -18.25
C GLY A 309 -31.73 -5.39 -17.15
N ASN A 310 -31.69 -4.11 -17.52
CA ASN A 310 -31.87 -3.00 -16.59
C ASN A 310 -32.79 -1.93 -17.22
N PRO A 311 -33.96 -1.62 -16.64
CA PRO A 311 -34.52 -2.16 -15.39
C PRO A 311 -34.77 -3.67 -15.41
N LYS A 312 -34.89 -4.26 -14.22
CA LYS A 312 -35.09 -5.71 -14.05
C LYS A 312 -36.29 -6.20 -14.89
N PRO A 313 -36.11 -7.18 -15.79
CA PRO A 313 -37.19 -7.63 -16.68
C PRO A 313 -38.27 -8.42 -15.97
N ALA A 314 -39.49 -8.33 -16.49
CA ALA A 314 -40.59 -9.22 -16.15
C ALA A 314 -40.46 -10.54 -16.95
N LEU A 315 -40.59 -11.67 -16.27
CA LEU A 315 -40.49 -13.00 -16.85
C LEU A 315 -41.88 -13.60 -17.10
N GLN A 316 -42.04 -14.22 -18.25
CA GLN A 316 -43.23 -14.97 -18.66
C GLN A 316 -42.80 -16.24 -19.40
N TRP A 317 -43.47 -17.35 -19.10
CA TRP A 317 -43.24 -18.63 -19.76
C TRP A 317 -44.35 -18.92 -20.76
N PHE A 318 -44.00 -19.57 -21.87
CA PHE A 318 -44.94 -20.00 -22.89
C PHE A 318 -44.73 -21.48 -23.21
N LEU A 319 -45.82 -22.23 -23.35
CA LEU A 319 -45.85 -23.60 -23.84
C LEU A 319 -46.75 -23.62 -25.07
N ASP A 320 -46.23 -24.08 -26.22
CA ASP A 320 -46.96 -24.11 -27.49
C ASP A 320 -47.66 -22.77 -27.83
N CYS A 321 -46.95 -21.66 -27.61
CA CYS A 321 -47.42 -20.28 -27.78
C CYS A 321 -48.53 -19.83 -26.80
N ALA A 322 -48.94 -20.66 -25.83
CA ALA A 322 -49.86 -20.29 -24.75
C ALA A 322 -49.09 -19.87 -23.49
N SER A 323 -49.51 -18.79 -22.84
CA SER A 323 -48.88 -18.30 -21.60
C SER A 323 -49.10 -19.27 -20.44
N LEU A 324 -48.03 -19.67 -19.76
CA LEU A 324 -48.09 -20.39 -18.50
C LEU A 324 -48.27 -19.40 -17.35
N LEU A 325 -49.32 -19.57 -16.55
CA LEU A 325 -49.51 -18.81 -15.31
C LEU A 325 -48.49 -19.26 -14.27
N LYS A 326 -48.04 -18.32 -13.42
CA LYS A 326 -46.98 -18.52 -12.40
C LYS A 326 -47.25 -19.63 -11.38
N ASP A 327 -48.45 -20.22 -11.37
CA ASP A 327 -48.91 -21.25 -10.42
C ASP A 327 -48.76 -22.69 -10.95
N VAL A 328 -47.95 -22.90 -12.00
CA VAL A 328 -47.58 -24.23 -12.49
C VAL A 328 -46.05 -24.36 -12.52
N LEU A 329 -45.42 -24.32 -11.34
CA LEU A 329 -44.05 -24.75 -11.07
C LEU A 329 -44.02 -25.45 -9.72
#